data_AF-A0AAV9KXH4-F1
#
_entry.id   AF-A0AAV9KXH4-F1
#
_cell.length_a   1.000
_cell.length_b   1.000
_cell.length_c   1.000
_cell.angle_alpha   90.00
_cell.angle_beta   90.00
_cell.angle_gamma   90.00
#
_symmetry.space_group_name_H-M   'P 1'
#
loop_
_entity.id
_entity.type
_entity.pdbx_description
1 polymer ?
#
loop_
_entity_poly.entity_id
_entity_poly.type
_entity_poly.pdbx_seq_one_letter_code
_entity_poly.pdbx_strand_id
1 'polypeptide(L)'
;MEDTSNFNRRRQTIAKSNSRKINNPRVREHCTDFNMEEGDSEMWNNFSNNFRQVQSVLDRNRLLIQQVNENHQSRTHDSMVQNVSLIQELNGNISQVSSIYSDINTDFTNMIHQRKNDV
;
A
#
# COMPACT_ATOMS: atom_id res chain seq x y z
N MET A 1 -33.69 52.03 28.50
CA MET A 1 -33.63 50.58 28.22
C MET A 1 -32.16 50.27 28.06
N GLU A 2 -31.65 49.46 28.98
CA GLU A 2 -30.24 49.39 29.39
C GLU A 2 -29.38 48.56 28.44
N ASP A 3 -28.12 48.99 28.31
CA ASP A 3 -27.03 48.34 27.60
C ASP A 3 -26.75 46.94 28.16
N THR A 4 -26.79 45.92 27.28
CA THR A 4 -26.36 44.57 27.63
C THR A 4 -24.84 44.47 27.64
N SER A 5 -24.27 44.72 28.81
CA SER A 5 -22.95 44.22 29.19
C SER A 5 -23.01 42.72 29.48
N ASN A 6 -22.09 41.93 28.91
CA ASN A 6 -21.47 40.80 29.62
C ASN A 6 -20.31 40.18 28.80
N PHE A 7 -19.12 40.72 29.02
CA PHE A 7 -17.86 40.02 28.79
C PHE A 7 -17.18 39.80 30.14
N ASN A 8 -17.21 38.57 30.64
CA ASN A 8 -16.33 38.07 31.71
C ASN A 8 -16.35 36.53 31.62
N ARG A 9 -15.25 35.80 31.39
CA ARG A 9 -13.97 35.71 32.12
C ARG A 9 -13.89 34.30 32.72
N ARG A 10 -13.06 33.42 32.15
CA ARG A 10 -12.23 32.52 32.99
C ARG A 10 -11.12 31.85 32.20
N ARG A 11 -9.90 32.29 32.47
CA ARG A 11 -8.69 31.46 32.31
C ARG A 11 -8.82 30.28 33.27
N GLN A 12 -8.62 29.06 32.78
CA GLN A 12 -8.22 27.93 33.61
C GLN A 12 -6.98 27.27 33.01
N THR A 13 -6.05 27.04 33.91
CA THR A 13 -4.67 26.66 33.74
C THR A 13 -4.51 25.18 33.38
N ILE A 14 -3.56 24.88 32.50
CA ILE A 14 -3.17 23.53 32.11
C ILE A 14 -2.47 22.86 33.31
N ALA A 15 -3.17 21.96 34.00
CA ALA A 15 -2.55 20.96 34.86
C ALA A 15 -2.20 19.74 33.99
N LYS A 16 -0.91 19.52 33.72
CA LYS A 16 -0.41 18.31 33.06
C LYS A 16 -0.39 17.17 34.06
N SER A 17 -1.37 16.28 33.98
CA SER A 17 -1.47 15.06 34.77
C SER A 17 -0.37 14.07 34.43
N ASN A 18 0.22 13.49 35.48
CA ASN A 18 1.27 12.48 35.48
C ASN A 18 1.00 11.31 34.51
N SER A 19 1.92 11.11 33.56
CA SER A 19 2.00 9.91 32.73
C SER A 19 2.42 8.73 33.62
N ARG A 20 1.46 7.85 33.93
CA ARG A 20 1.73 6.55 34.54
C ARG A 20 2.47 5.70 33.50
N LYS A 21 3.74 5.39 33.76
CA LYS A 21 4.49 4.38 33.01
C LYS A 21 3.78 3.04 33.16
N ILE A 22 3.13 2.59 32.09
CA ILE A 22 2.66 1.21 31.94
C ILE A 22 3.89 0.39 31.56
N ASN A 23 4.39 -0.41 32.49
CA ASN A 23 5.43 -1.39 32.24
C ASN A 23 4.81 -2.56 31.47
N ASN A 24 4.92 -2.56 30.14
CA ASN A 24 4.54 -3.72 29.35
C ASN A 24 5.69 -4.73 29.38
N PRO A 25 5.51 -5.95 29.93
CA PRO A 25 6.55 -6.95 29.88
C PRO A 25 6.74 -7.36 28.41
N ARG A 26 7.98 -7.21 27.93
CA ARG A 26 8.41 -7.67 26.61
C ARG A 26 8.05 -9.15 26.48
N VAL A 27 7.02 -9.45 25.70
CA VAL A 27 6.85 -10.76 25.09
C VAL A 27 8.11 -10.97 24.26
N ARG A 28 8.97 -11.89 24.69
CA ARG A 28 10.04 -12.39 23.83
C ARG A 28 9.33 -13.00 22.63
N GLU A 29 9.43 -12.34 21.48
CA GLU A 29 9.20 -13.00 20.20
C GLU A 29 10.15 -14.19 20.17
N HIS A 30 9.56 -15.39 20.31
CA HIS A 30 10.23 -16.60 19.92
C HIS A 30 10.25 -16.53 18.38
N CYS A 31 11.30 -15.95 17.82
CA CYS A 31 11.66 -16.26 16.45
C CYS A 31 11.96 -17.75 16.45
N THR A 32 10.95 -18.53 16.08
CA THR A 32 11.18 -19.85 15.53
C THR A 32 12.16 -19.63 14.38
N ASP A 33 13.37 -20.13 14.56
CA ASP A 33 14.38 -20.22 13.53
C ASP A 33 13.80 -21.12 12.43
N PHE A 34 13.03 -20.53 11.52
CA PHE A 34 12.62 -21.18 10.30
C PHE A 34 13.91 -21.32 9.50
N ASN A 35 14.55 -22.48 9.61
CA ASN A 35 15.60 -22.90 8.69
C ASN A 35 14.99 -22.88 7.28
N MET A 36 15.10 -21.73 6.62
CA MET A 36 14.69 -21.53 5.25
C MET A 36 15.78 -22.17 4.41
N GLU A 37 15.48 -23.30 3.76
CA GLU A 37 16.43 -23.89 2.81
C GLU A 37 16.82 -22.86 1.75
N GLU A 38 18.01 -22.99 1.18
CA GLU A 38 18.55 -22.02 0.22
C GLU A 38 17.61 -21.79 -0.98
N GLY A 39 16.86 -22.82 -1.39
CA GLY A 39 15.78 -22.72 -2.40
C GLY A 39 14.55 -21.92 -1.96
N ASP A 40 14.20 -21.94 -0.67
CA ASP A 40 13.12 -21.10 -0.13
C ASP A 40 13.54 -19.61 -0.11
N SER A 41 14.83 -19.31 0.05
CA SER A 41 15.35 -17.92 0.06
C SER A 41 15.30 -17.27 -1.32
N GLU A 42 15.70 -17.99 -2.38
CA GLU A 42 15.61 -17.49 -3.76
C GLU A 42 14.16 -17.21 -4.16
N MET A 43 13.23 -18.09 -3.76
CA MET A 43 11.81 -17.89 -4.02
C MET A 43 11.26 -16.64 -3.32
N TRP A 44 11.62 -16.39 -2.06
CA TRP A 44 11.21 -15.16 -1.37
C TRP A 44 11.79 -13.93 -2.08
N ASN A 45 13.02 -13.98 -2.56
CA ASN A 45 13.58 -12.87 -3.33
C ASN A 45 12.76 -12.61 -4.60
N ASN A 46 12.40 -13.65 -5.34
CA ASN A 46 11.57 -13.52 -6.54
C ASN A 46 10.17 -12.97 -6.23
N PHE A 47 9.48 -13.51 -5.21
CA PHE A 47 8.19 -12.98 -4.77
C PHE A 47 8.30 -11.51 -4.38
N SER A 48 9.32 -11.13 -3.60
CA SER A 48 9.52 -9.75 -3.13
C SER A 48 9.73 -8.78 -4.30
N ASN A 49 10.49 -9.22 -5.31
CA ASN A 49 10.71 -8.46 -6.54
C ASN A 49 9.42 -8.32 -7.34
N ASN A 50 8.66 -9.40 -7.54
CA ASN A 50 7.38 -9.38 -8.24
C ASN A 50 6.36 -8.49 -7.52
N PHE A 51 6.32 -8.54 -6.19
CA PHE A 51 5.47 -7.68 -5.38
C PHE A 51 5.83 -6.19 -5.55
N ARG A 52 7.13 -5.85 -5.50
CA ARG A 52 7.60 -4.48 -5.76
C ARG A 52 7.25 -3.99 -7.16
N GLN A 53 7.30 -4.86 -8.16
CA GLN A 53 6.87 -4.53 -9.52
C GLN A 53 5.37 -4.21 -9.57
N VAL A 54 4.53 -5.05 -8.97
CA VAL A 54 3.09 -4.78 -8.86
C VAL A 54 2.83 -3.43 -8.18
N GLN A 55 3.52 -3.14 -7.07
CA GLN A 55 3.39 -1.85 -6.39
C GLN A 55 3.73 -0.68 -7.32
N SER A 56 4.84 -0.76 -8.05
CA SER A 56 5.26 0.29 -8.99
C SER A 56 4.22 0.51 -10.10
N VAL A 57 3.62 -0.56 -10.63
CA VAL A 57 2.57 -0.47 -11.65
C VAL A 57 1.28 0.14 -11.08
N LEU A 58 0.90 -0.21 -9.85
CA LEU A 58 -0.28 0.36 -9.19
C LEU A 58 -0.08 1.84 -8.82
N ASP A 59 1.11 2.23 -8.40
CA ASP A 59 1.46 3.64 -8.18
C ASP A 59 1.37 4.43 -9.49
N ARG A 60 1.80 3.86 -10.61
CA ARG A 60 1.60 4.46 -11.94
C ARG A 60 0.11 4.58 -12.28
N ASN A 61 -0.69 3.55 -12.03
CA ASN A 61 -2.15 3.61 -12.25
C ASN A 61 -2.81 4.75 -11.47
N ARG A 62 -2.37 4.99 -10.23
CA ARG A 62 -2.87 6.10 -9.42
C ARG A 62 -2.62 7.45 -10.09
N LEU A 63 -1.41 7.67 -10.62
CA LEU A 63 -1.07 8.91 -11.33
C LEU A 63 -1.86 9.06 -12.64
N LEU A 64 -2.02 7.97 -13.40
CA LEU A 64 -2.81 7.97 -14.64
C LEU A 64 -4.27 8.33 -14.38
N ILE A 65 -4.90 7.73 -13.36
CA ILE A 65 -6.28 8.04 -12.97
C ILE A 65 -6.41 9.50 -12.56
N GLN A 66 -5.43 10.03 -11.80
CA GLN A 66 -5.41 11.44 -11.44
C GLN A 66 -5.39 12.34 -12.69
N GLN A 67 -4.49 12.05 -13.64
CA GLN A 67 -4.40 12.81 -14.89
C GLN A 67 -5.68 12.71 -15.73
N VAL A 68 -6.29 11.53 -15.81
CA VAL A 68 -7.57 11.34 -16.50
C VAL A 68 -8.66 12.24 -15.90
N ASN A 69 -8.71 12.32 -14.56
CA ASN A 69 -9.66 13.17 -13.84
C ASN A 69 -9.39 14.66 -14.08
N GLU A 70 -8.13 15.10 -14.03
CA GLU A 70 -7.72 16.49 -14.32
C GLU A 70 -8.12 16.90 -15.75
N ASN A 71 -7.86 16.02 -16.72
CA ASN A 71 -8.26 16.21 -18.11
C ASN A 71 -9.78 16.26 -18.28
N HIS A 72 -10.54 15.47 -17.52
CA HIS A 72 -12.01 15.54 -17.56
C HIS A 72 -12.55 16.85 -16.98
N GLN A 73 -11.89 17.38 -15.93
CA GLN A 73 -12.23 18.66 -15.31
C GLN A 73 -11.92 19.87 -16.20
N SER A 74 -10.89 19.79 -17.05
CA SER A 74 -10.54 20.87 -17.99
C SER A 74 -11.61 21.11 -19.06
N ARG A 75 -12.41 20.08 -19.38
CA ARG A 75 -13.51 20.11 -20.38
C ARG A 75 -13.06 20.54 -21.79
N THR A 76 -11.78 20.39 -22.11
CA THR A 76 -11.27 20.64 -23.46
C THR A 76 -11.33 19.34 -24.28
N HIS A 77 -11.56 19.48 -25.58
CA HIS A 77 -11.54 18.35 -26.50
C HIS A 77 -10.19 17.61 -26.46
N ASP A 78 -9.09 18.35 -26.48
CA ASP A 78 -7.74 17.78 -26.53
C ASP A 78 -7.40 16.97 -25.27
N SER A 79 -7.79 17.45 -24.08
CA SER A 79 -7.63 16.70 -22.83
C SER A 79 -8.44 15.39 -22.84
N MET A 80 -9.64 15.40 -23.41
CA MET A 80 -10.45 14.17 -23.52
C MET A 80 -9.86 13.17 -24.51
N VAL A 81 -9.22 13.63 -25.59
CA VAL A 81 -8.46 12.76 -26.50
C VAL A 81 -7.25 12.14 -25.79
N GLN A 82 -6.53 12.91 -24.97
CA GLN A 82 -5.41 12.38 -24.17
C GLN A 82 -5.85 11.28 -23.20
N ASN A 83 -7.07 11.36 -22.65
CA ASN A 83 -7.60 10.31 -21.77
C ASN A 83 -7.68 8.94 -22.44
N VAL A 84 -7.84 8.88 -23.76
CA VAL A 84 -7.82 7.60 -24.49
C VAL A 84 -6.48 6.91 -24.31
N SER A 85 -5.37 7.63 -24.49
CA SER A 85 -4.03 7.08 -24.33
C SER A 85 -3.74 6.71 -22.86
N LEU A 86 -4.17 7.53 -21.91
CA LEU A 86 -3.98 7.24 -20.48
C LEU A 86 -4.75 5.99 -20.04
N ILE A 87 -5.98 5.80 -20.54
CA ILE A 87 -6.80 4.61 -20.26
C ILE A 87 -6.22 3.37 -20.94
N GLN A 88 -5.66 3.51 -22.15
CA GLN A 88 -4.93 2.41 -22.78
C GLN A 88 -3.72 1.97 -21.95
N GLU A 89 -2.96 2.91 -21.40
CA GLU A 89 -1.85 2.61 -20.49
C GLU A 89 -2.36 1.93 -19.20
N LEU A 90 -3.44 2.42 -18.60
CA LEU A 90 -4.10 1.77 -17.44
C LEU A 90 -4.46 0.31 -17.74
N ASN A 91 -5.06 0.03 -18.90
CA ASN A 91 -5.43 -1.32 -19.29
C ASN A 91 -4.20 -2.23 -19.47
N GLY A 92 -3.13 -1.71 -20.09
CA GLY A 92 -1.85 -2.42 -20.20
C GLY A 92 -1.25 -2.76 -18.84
N ASN A 93 -1.28 -1.83 -17.91
CA ASN A 93 -0.82 -2.03 -16.53
C ASN A 93 -1.64 -3.09 -15.80
N ILE A 94 -2.96 -3.16 -16.00
CA ILE A 94 -3.79 -4.23 -15.43
C ILE A 94 -3.40 -5.60 -15.99
N SER A 95 -3.16 -5.70 -17.31
CA SER A 95 -2.65 -6.94 -17.92
C SER A 95 -1.29 -7.34 -17.34
N GLN A 96 -0.38 -6.38 -17.14
CA GLN A 96 0.92 -6.62 -16.51
C GLN A 96 0.78 -7.14 -15.08
N VAL A 97 -0.06 -6.52 -14.26
CA VAL A 97 -0.32 -6.99 -12.89
C VAL A 97 -0.87 -8.42 -12.89
N SER A 98 -1.80 -8.72 -13.80
CA SER A 98 -2.33 -10.08 -13.95
C SER A 98 -1.24 -11.09 -14.32
N SER A 99 -0.30 -10.71 -15.20
CA SER A 99 0.83 -11.57 -15.58
C SER A 99 1.73 -11.86 -14.38
N ILE A 100 2.14 -10.83 -13.65
CA ILE A 100 3.04 -10.99 -12.49
C ILE A 100 2.40 -11.90 -11.43
N TYR A 101 1.09 -11.76 -11.18
CA TYR A 101 0.40 -12.66 -10.26
C TYR A 101 0.33 -14.10 -10.76
N SER A 102 0.20 -14.32 -12.07
CA SER A 102 0.27 -15.65 -12.68
C SER A 102 1.66 -16.27 -12.46
N ASP A 103 2.72 -15.47 -12.62
CA ASP A 103 4.10 -15.91 -12.42
C ASP A 103 4.33 -16.30 -10.95
N ILE A 104 3.94 -15.44 -10.00
CA ILE A 104 4.00 -15.74 -8.56
C ILE A 104 3.26 -17.04 -8.23
N ASN A 105 2.05 -17.23 -8.75
CA ASN A 105 1.25 -18.42 -8.48
C ASN A 105 1.88 -19.69 -9.05
N THR A 106 2.49 -19.58 -10.24
CA THR A 106 3.20 -20.69 -10.89
C THR A 106 4.44 -21.08 -10.09
N ASP A 107 5.25 -20.10 -9.68
CA ASP A 107 6.44 -20.31 -8.86
C ASP A 107 6.10 -20.98 -7.53
N PHE A 108 5.05 -20.50 -6.86
CA PHE A 108 4.57 -21.08 -5.61
C PHE A 108 4.07 -22.53 -5.78
N THR A 109 3.32 -22.80 -6.85
CA THR A 109 2.81 -24.14 -7.16
C THR A 109 3.96 -25.11 -7.45
N ASN A 110 4.99 -24.66 -8.17
CA ASN A 110 6.17 -25.46 -8.47
C ASN A 110 6.94 -25.82 -7.18
N MET A 111 7.12 -24.88 -6.26
CA MET A 111 7.77 -25.13 -4.96
C MET A 111 7.04 -26.22 -4.16
N ILE A 112 5.70 -26.13 -4.05
CA ILE A 112 4.92 -27.13 -3.30
C ILE A 112 5.09 -28.52 -3.92
N HIS A 113 5.09 -28.62 -5.26
CA HIS A 113 5.29 -29.89 -5.94
C HIS A 113 6.70 -30.46 -5.72
N GLN A 114 7.74 -29.63 -5.75
CA GLN A 114 9.11 -30.05 -5.47
C GLN A 114 9.23 -30.63 -4.05
N ARG A 115 8.74 -29.91 -3.04
CA ARG A 115 8.73 -30.38 -1.64
C ARG A 115 7.97 -31.69 -1.44
N LYS A 116 6.88 -31.90 -2.18
CA LYS A 116 6.09 -33.14 -2.10
C LYS A 116 6.82 -34.35 -2.71
N ASN A 117 7.69 -34.13 -3.68
CA ASN A 117 8.45 -35.20 -4.34
C ASN A 117 9.74 -35.56 -3.58
N ASP A 118 10.21 -34.68 -2.70
CA ASP A 118 11.41 -34.87 -1.86
C ASP A 118 11.11 -35.53 -0.49
N VAL A 119 9.86 -35.92 -0.22
CA VAL A 119 9.38 -36.64 1.00
C VAL A 119 8.87 -38.03 0.63
#